data_AF-A0A2W2AX34-F1
#
_entry.id   AF-A0A2W2AX34-F1
#
_cell.length_a   1.000
_cell.length_b   1.000
_cell.length_c   1.000
_cell.angle_alpha   90.00
_cell.angle_beta   90.00
_cell.angle_gamma   90.00
#
_symmetry.space_group_name_H-M   'P 1'
#
loop_
_entity.id
_entity.type
_entity.pdbx_description
1 polymer ?
#
loop_
_entity_poly.entity_id
_entity_poly.type
_entity_poly.pdbx_seq_one_letter_code
_entity_poly.pdbx_strand_id
1 'polypeptide(L)'
;GGARVTLWNFAAMAAGTIVVIIAVDAGRWPLFLGAFLLVFATTGLGNGSTFRMIPMIFRNRTEAAAVIGLSSAVGAFGGFAIVATFGVLGLVNDGRVPTSAIATAFVIFLGFYVSCALLTWWNYGRRGSELAGADI
;
A
#
# COMPACT_ATOMS: atom_id res chain seq x y z
N GLY A 1 -15.20 -3.93 -11.46
CA GLY A 1 -15.00 -2.75 -10.63
C GLY A 1 -13.66 -2.65 -9.93
N GLY A 2 -12.97 -1.51 -10.09
CA GLY A 2 -11.71 -1.11 -9.46
C GLY A 2 -11.78 -1.12 -7.92
N ALA A 3 -12.93 -0.81 -7.31
CA ALA A 3 -13.06 -0.88 -5.86
C ALA A 3 -12.87 -2.29 -5.29
N ARG A 4 -13.43 -3.31 -5.95
CA ARG A 4 -13.28 -4.72 -5.55
C ARG A 4 -11.84 -5.21 -5.75
N VAL A 5 -11.19 -4.78 -6.84
CA VAL A 5 -9.78 -5.10 -7.11
C VAL A 5 -8.88 -4.47 -6.05
N THR A 6 -9.14 -3.21 -5.68
CA THR A 6 -8.37 -2.50 -4.64
C THR A 6 -8.50 -3.18 -3.27
N LEU A 7 -9.69 -3.67 -2.90
CA LEU A 7 -9.89 -4.36 -1.62
C LEU A 7 -9.16 -5.71 -1.57
N TRP A 8 -9.24 -6.52 -2.63
CA TRP A 8 -8.44 -7.74 -2.75
C TRP A 8 -6.94 -7.45 -2.74
N ASN A 9 -6.52 -6.34 -3.34
CA ASN A 9 -5.13 -5.92 -3.35
C ASN A 9 -4.63 -5.56 -1.94
N PHE A 10 -5.40 -4.81 -1.15
CA PHE A 10 -5.05 -4.53 0.24
C PHE A 10 -4.95 -5.80 1.08
N ALA A 11 -5.84 -6.77 0.88
CA ALA A 11 -5.75 -8.07 1.55
C ALA A 11 -4.48 -8.83 1.14
N ALA A 12 -4.13 -8.83 -0.14
CA ALA A 12 -2.90 -9.46 -0.64
C ALA A 12 -1.64 -8.78 -0.09
N MET A 13 -1.60 -7.44 -0.01
CA MET A 13 -0.50 -6.69 0.57
C MET A 13 -0.37 -6.97 2.08
N ALA A 14 -1.48 -7.03 2.82
CA ALA A 14 -1.48 -7.37 4.24
C ALA A 14 -0.95 -8.80 4.48
N ALA A 15 -1.44 -9.78 3.71
CA ALA A 15 -0.96 -11.16 3.78
C ALA A 15 0.53 -11.26 3.43
N GLY A 16 0.97 -10.62 2.34
CA GLY A 16 2.38 -10.57 1.95
C GLY A 16 3.27 -9.94 3.02
N THR A 17 2.80 -8.87 3.67
CA THR A 17 3.52 -8.22 4.78
C THR A 17 3.68 -9.14 5.98
N ILE A 18 2.66 -9.94 6.32
CA ILE A 18 2.77 -10.96 7.37
C ILE A 18 3.82 -12.00 7.01
N VAL A 19 3.86 -12.46 5.75
CA VAL A 19 4.88 -13.40 5.28
C VAL A 19 6.28 -12.77 5.35
N VAL A 20 6.43 -11.48 5.06
CA VAL A 20 7.70 -10.77 5.22
C VAL A 20 8.15 -10.78 6.69
N ILE A 21 7.26 -10.48 7.63
CA ILE A 21 7.57 -10.50 9.08
C ILE A 21 8.05 -11.90 9.50
N ILE A 22 7.34 -12.95 9.09
CA ILE A 22 7.71 -14.35 9.37
C ILE A 22 9.06 -14.69 8.74
N ALA A 23 9.32 -14.23 7.51
CA ALA A 23 10.56 -14.52 6.80
C ALA A 23 11.79 -13.85 7.42
N VAL A 24 11.62 -12.63 7.94
CA VAL A 24 12.66 -11.91 8.68
C VAL A 24 12.99 -12.62 9.99
N ASP A 25 11.97 -13.02 10.76
CA ASP A 25 12.15 -13.75 12.02
C ASP A 25 12.82 -15.12 11.80
N ALA A 26 12.42 -15.83 10.74
CA ALA A 26 13.03 -17.11 10.37
C ALA A 26 14.43 -17.00 9.74
N GLY A 27 14.93 -15.79 9.43
CA GLY A 27 16.23 -15.59 8.77
C GLY A 27 16.31 -16.16 7.34
N ARG A 28 15.17 -16.37 6.67
CA ARG A 28 15.10 -17.05 5.35
C ARG A 28 15.10 -16.04 4.21
N TRP A 29 16.28 -15.67 3.74
CA TRP A 29 16.45 -14.67 2.66
C TRP A 29 15.58 -14.91 1.40
N PRO A 30 15.44 -16.14 0.84
CA PRO A 30 14.59 -16.34 -0.34
C PRO A 30 13.10 -16.09 -0.08
N LEU A 31 12.63 -16.45 1.12
CA LEU A 31 11.24 -16.24 1.51
C LEU A 31 10.97 -14.74 1.72
N PHE A 32 11.92 -14.03 2.33
CA PHE A 32 11.87 -12.59 2.49
C PHE A 32 11.78 -11.89 1.13
N LEU A 33 12.70 -12.22 0.21
CA LEU A 33 12.72 -11.61 -1.11
C LEU A 33 11.45 -11.91 -1.90
N GLY A 34 11.00 -13.17 -1.91
CA GLY A 34 9.77 -13.56 -2.61
C GLY A 34 8.53 -12.84 -2.08
N ALA A 35 8.38 -12.76 -0.76
CA ALA A 35 7.26 -12.05 -0.13
C ALA A 35 7.34 -10.54 -0.38
N PHE A 36 8.53 -9.95 -0.31
CA PHE A 36 8.74 -8.53 -0.57
C PHE A 36 8.41 -8.17 -2.03
N LEU A 37 8.84 -8.99 -3.00
CA LEU A 37 8.51 -8.81 -4.42
C LEU A 37 6.99 -8.94 -4.67
N LEU A 38 6.32 -9.87 -3.97
CA LEU A 38 4.86 -9.99 -4.03
C LEU A 38 4.17 -8.72 -3.53
N VAL A 39 4.59 -8.20 -2.37
CA VAL A 39 4.05 -6.93 -1.83
C VAL A 39 4.34 -5.77 -2.78
N PHE A 40 5.53 -5.72 -3.38
CA PHE A 40 5.90 -4.68 -4.33
C PHE A 40 5.04 -4.73 -5.61
N ALA A 41 4.86 -5.91 -6.19
CA ALA A 41 4.02 -6.10 -7.38
C ALA A 41 2.55 -5.75 -7.10
N THR A 42 2.00 -6.21 -5.97
CA THR A 42 0.63 -5.89 -5.55
C THR A 42 0.47 -4.39 -5.23
N THR A 43 1.47 -3.73 -4.68
CA THR A 43 1.44 -2.26 -4.53
C THR A 43 1.30 -1.55 -5.88
N GLY A 44 2.04 -1.99 -6.91
CA GLY A 44 1.90 -1.47 -8.27
C GLY A 44 0.49 -1.65 -8.85
N LEU A 45 -0.10 -2.84 -8.66
CA LEU A 45 -1.48 -3.11 -9.08
C LEU A 45 -2.50 -2.24 -8.34
N GLY A 46 -2.33 -2.06 -7.03
CA GLY A 46 -3.20 -1.21 -6.19
C GLY A 46 -3.16 0.27 -6.57
N ASN A 47 -1.98 0.78 -6.94
CA ASN A 47 -1.86 2.14 -7.47
C ASN A 47 -2.63 2.29 -8.78
N GLY A 48 -2.48 1.32 -9.69
CA GLY A 48 -3.21 1.32 -10.96
C GLY A 48 -4.73 1.26 -10.80
N SER A 49 -5.24 0.44 -9.89
CA SER A 49 -6.69 0.37 -9.62
C SER A 49 -7.21 1.67 -8.99
N THR A 50 -6.45 2.27 -8.06
CA THR A 50 -6.82 3.53 -7.40
C THR A 50 -6.81 4.70 -8.38
N PHE A 51 -5.78 4.84 -9.21
CA PHE A 51 -5.74 5.91 -10.23
C PHE A 51 -6.83 5.77 -11.28
N ARG A 52 -7.27 4.54 -11.59
CA ARG A 52 -8.42 4.31 -12.46
C ARG A 52 -9.73 4.77 -11.81
N MET A 53 -9.87 4.66 -10.48
CA MET A 53 -11.08 5.06 -9.75
C MET A 53 -11.29 6.58 -9.74
N ILE A 54 -10.23 7.39 -9.67
CA ILE A 54 -10.34 8.85 -9.58
C ILE A 54 -11.19 9.46 -10.72
N PRO A 55 -10.88 9.26 -12.01
CA PRO A 55 -11.69 9.83 -13.10
C PRO A 55 -13.10 9.24 -13.20
N MET A 56 -13.39 8.12 -12.53
CA MET A 56 -14.75 7.55 -12.46
C MET A 56 -15.62 8.26 -11.40
N ILE A 57 -15.01 8.95 -10.44
CA ILE A 57 -15.70 9.66 -9.36
C ILE A 57 -15.98 11.12 -9.75
N PHE A 58 -15.05 11.77 -10.44
CA PHE A 58 -15.16 13.18 -10.82
C PHE A 58 -15.82 13.34 -12.20
N ARG A 59 -16.84 14.21 -12.30
CA ARG A 59 -17.48 14.56 -13.58
C ARG A 59 -16.58 15.42 -14.49
N ASN A 60 -15.72 16.25 -13.89
CA ASN A 60 -14.82 17.14 -14.60
C ASN A 60 -13.42 16.51 -14.72
N ARG A 61 -12.92 16.37 -15.96
CA ARG A 61 -11.60 15.77 -16.22
C ARG A 61 -10.43 16.63 -15.72
N THR A 62 -10.60 17.94 -15.67
CA THR A 62 -9.56 18.86 -15.16
C THR A 62 -9.39 18.70 -13.65
N GLU A 63 -10.49 18.57 -12.92
CA GLU A 63 -10.47 18.28 -11.47
C GLU A 63 -9.88 16.91 -11.18
N ALA A 64 -10.27 15.88 -11.95
CA ALA A 64 -9.70 14.54 -11.83
C ALA A 64 -8.17 14.56 -12.04
N ALA A 65 -7.69 15.27 -13.06
CA ALA A 65 -6.26 15.39 -13.34
C ALA A 65 -5.51 16.12 -12.21
N ALA A 66 -6.08 17.20 -11.66
CA ALA A 66 -5.50 17.93 -10.53
C ALA A 66 -5.39 17.02 -9.28
N VAL A 67 -6.44 16.25 -8.98
CA VAL A 67 -6.43 15.31 -7.85
C VAL A 67 -5.43 14.17 -8.05
N ILE A 68 -5.32 13.63 -9.26
CA ILE A 68 -4.29 12.62 -9.59
C ILE A 68 -2.89 13.19 -9.37
N GLY A 69 -2.62 14.40 -9.86
CA GLY A 69 -1.32 15.06 -9.70
C GLY A 69 -0.95 15.35 -8.25
N LEU A 70 -1.90 15.86 -7.46
CA LEU A 70 -1.69 16.11 -6.03
C LEU A 70 -1.46 14.80 -5.27
N SER A 71 -2.27 13.78 -5.55
CA SER A 71 -2.16 12.47 -4.90
C SER A 71 -0.85 11.75 -5.25
N SER A 72 -0.38 11.86 -6.50
CA SER A 72 0.89 11.27 -6.92
C SER A 72 2.09 11.97 -6.28
N ALA A 73 2.04 13.30 -6.09
CA ALA A 73 3.05 14.03 -5.35
C ALA A 73 3.15 13.54 -3.89
N VAL A 74 2.03 13.40 -3.20
CA VAL A 74 1.98 12.84 -1.84
C VAL A 74 2.49 11.39 -1.81
N GLY A 75 2.09 10.57 -2.79
CA GLY A 75 2.56 9.19 -2.91
C GLY A 75 4.09 9.09 -3.11
N ALA A 76 4.68 9.99 -3.88
CA ALA A 76 6.13 10.03 -4.11
C ALA A 76 6.92 10.30 -2.81
N PHE A 77 6.39 11.16 -1.92
CA PHE A 77 7.00 11.37 -0.59
C PHE A 77 7.05 10.08 0.23
N GLY A 78 6.06 9.20 0.11
CA GLY A 78 6.06 7.90 0.79
C GLY A 78 7.24 7.02 0.37
N GLY A 79 7.51 6.92 -0.94
CA GLY A 79 8.65 6.18 -1.47
C GLY A 79 10.00 6.73 -0.98
N PHE A 80 10.13 8.06 -0.97
CA PHE A 80 11.32 8.73 -0.43
C PHE A 80 11.48 8.46 1.07
N ALA A 81 10.42 8.61 1.87
CA ALA A 81 10.46 8.42 3.31
C ALA A 81 10.96 7.02 3.69
N ILE A 82 10.48 5.97 3.01
CA ILE A 82 10.90 4.59 3.27
C ILE A 82 12.41 4.43 3.03
N VAL A 83 12.92 4.85 1.87
CA VAL A 83 14.34 4.73 1.52
C VAL A 83 15.21 5.58 2.45
N ALA A 84 14.77 6.80 2.76
CA ALA A 84 15.48 7.70 3.65
C ALA A 84 15.56 7.13 5.07
N THR A 85 14.48 6.56 5.61
CA THR A 85 14.48 5.96 6.95
C THR A 85 15.47 4.80 7.05
N PHE A 86 15.50 3.87 6.09
CA PHE A 86 16.49 2.79 6.09
C PHE A 86 17.92 3.32 5.96
N GLY A 87 18.14 4.35 5.14
CA GLY A 87 19.44 5.01 5.00
C GLY A 87 19.92 5.67 6.29
N VAL A 88 19.06 6.46 6.94
CA VAL A 88 19.37 7.13 8.22
C VAL A 88 19.60 6.10 9.32
N LEU A 89 18.78 5.04 9.40
CA LEU A 89 19.00 3.95 10.35
C LEU A 89 20.36 3.28 10.15
N GLY A 90 20.80 3.07 8.91
CA GLY A 90 22.14 2.58 8.62
C GLY A 90 23.25 3.54 9.08
N LEU A 91 23.08 4.85 8.91
CA LEU A 91 24.07 5.85 9.34
C LEU A 91 24.21 5.94 10.86
N VAL A 92 23.10 5.85 11.61
CA VAL A 92 23.11 6.00 13.08
C VAL A 92 23.40 4.71 13.84
N ASN A 93 23.47 3.56 13.15
CA ASN A 93 23.72 2.24 13.74
C ASN A 93 24.91 1.51 13.07
N ASP A 94 26.02 2.22 12.82
CA ASP A 94 27.28 1.66 12.29
C ASP A 94 27.11 0.78 11.03
N GLY A 95 26.27 1.23 10.10
CA GLY A 95 26.00 0.55 8.84
C GLY A 95 25.01 -0.62 8.93
N ARG A 96 24.39 -0.86 10.09
CA ARG A 96 23.39 -1.92 10.29
C ARG A 96 22.00 -1.34 10.48
N VAL A 97 20.96 -2.06 10.06
CA VAL A 97 19.58 -1.72 10.43
C VAL A 97 19.13 -2.70 11.50
N PRO A 98 18.75 -2.24 12.71
CA PRO A 98 18.32 -3.15 13.76
C PRO A 98 17.06 -3.92 13.34
N THR A 99 17.05 -5.24 13.56
CA THR A 99 15.94 -6.12 13.16
C THR A 99 14.61 -5.68 13.78
N SER A 100 14.64 -5.12 14.99
CA SER A 100 13.48 -4.55 15.66
C SER A 100 12.87 -3.36 14.92
N ALA A 101 13.69 -2.52 14.26
CA ALA A 101 13.20 -1.41 13.44
C ALA A 101 12.53 -1.93 12.16
N ILE A 102 13.07 -2.99 11.55
CA ILE A 102 12.48 -3.64 10.38
C ILE A 102 11.10 -4.22 10.75
N ALA A 103 11.02 -4.96 11.86
CA ALA A 103 9.76 -5.52 12.34
C ALA A 103 8.73 -4.42 12.63
N THR A 104 9.14 -3.34 13.31
CA THR A 104 8.27 -2.20 13.62
C THR A 104 7.75 -1.53 12.35
N ALA A 105 8.59 -1.35 11.33
CA ALA A 105 8.18 -0.77 10.05
C ALA A 105 7.11 -1.63 9.35
N PHE A 106 7.27 -2.95 9.31
CA PHE A 106 6.26 -3.84 8.71
C PHE A 106 4.96 -3.89 9.49
N VAL A 107 4.99 -3.75 10.82
CA VAL A 107 3.77 -3.62 11.63
C VAL A 107 3.04 -2.31 11.32
N ILE A 108 3.76 -1.19 11.16
CA ILE A 108 3.18 0.09 10.74
C ILE A 108 2.55 -0.04 9.34
N PHE A 109 3.24 -0.66 8.39
CA PHE A 109 2.69 -0.92 7.05
C PHE A 109 1.45 -1.79 7.08
N LEU A 110 1.44 -2.85 7.91
CA LEU A 110 0.27 -3.71 8.08
C LEU A 110 -0.93 -2.92 8.63
N GLY A 111 -0.72 -2.10 9.66
CA GLY A 111 -1.76 -1.23 10.22
C GLY A 111 -2.30 -0.23 9.19
N PHE A 112 -1.43 0.35 8.37
CA PHE A 112 -1.81 1.22 7.27
C PHE A 112 -2.63 0.49 6.20
N TYR A 113 -2.24 -0.71 5.77
CA TYR A 113 -3.02 -1.48 4.79
C TYR A 113 -4.40 -1.88 5.33
N VAL A 114 -4.50 -2.23 6.61
CA VAL A 114 -5.78 -2.52 7.27
C VAL A 114 -6.67 -1.26 7.29
N SER A 115 -6.12 -0.09 7.62
CA SER A 115 -6.90 1.15 7.61
C SER A 115 -7.37 1.53 6.20
N CYS A 116 -6.53 1.37 5.18
CA CYS A 116 -6.91 1.56 3.77
C CYS A 116 -8.01 0.60 3.33
N ALA A 117 -7.94 -0.67 3.73
CA ALA A 117 -8.98 -1.65 3.45
C ALA A 117 -10.31 -1.28 4.12
N LEU A 118 -10.27 -0.83 5.38
CA LEU A 118 -11.45 -0.38 6.12
C LEU A 118 -12.06 0.87 5.50
N LEU A 119 -11.27 1.87 5.11
CA LEU A 119 -11.75 3.07 4.43
C LEU A 119 -12.37 2.72 3.07
N THR A 120 -11.74 1.83 2.30
CA THR A 120 -12.28 1.37 1.02
C THR A 120 -13.61 0.63 1.24
N TRP A 121 -13.67 -0.25 2.23
CA TRP A 121 -14.88 -0.98 2.56
C TRP A 121 -16.00 -0.07 3.08
N TRP A 122 -15.67 0.92 3.92
CA TRP A 122 -16.66 1.84 4.48
C TRP A 122 -17.29 2.73 3.41
N ASN A 123 -16.49 3.26 2.49
CA ASN A 123 -16.97 4.17 1.44
C ASN A 123 -17.56 3.45 0.22
N TYR A 124 -17.04 2.27 -0.15
CA TYR A 124 -17.43 1.55 -1.37
C TYR A 124 -18.16 0.22 -1.11
N GLY A 125 -18.04 -0.39 0.06
CA GLY A 125 -18.50 -1.75 0.35
C GLY A 125 -19.74 -1.86 1.24
N ARG A 126 -20.20 -0.81 1.93
CA ARG A 126 -21.45 -0.85 2.71
C ARG A 126 -22.65 -0.85 1.77
N ARG A 127 -23.49 -1.89 1.86
CA ARG A 127 -24.80 -2.03 1.21
C ARG A 127 -25.63 -0.76 1.50
N GLY A 128 -25.70 0.14 0.52
CA GLY A 128 -26.37 1.43 0.64
C GLY A 128 -25.72 2.58 -0.12
N SER A 129 -24.48 2.45 -0.62
CA SER A 129 -23.92 3.48 -1.50
C SER A 129 -24.45 3.31 -2.94
N GLU A 130 -24.93 4.40 -3.53
CA GLU A 130 -25.48 4.46 -4.90
C GLU A 130 -24.49 3.99 -6.00
N LEU A 131 -23.24 3.74 -5.63
CA LEU A 131 -22.11 3.35 -6.49
C LEU A 131 -21.74 1.85 -6.40
N ALA A 132 -22.33 1.09 -5.47
CA ALA A 132 -22.11 -0.36 -5.38
C ALA A 132 -22.79 -1.16 -6.51
N GLY A 133 -23.78 -0.55 -7.19
CA GLY A 133 -24.48 -1.12 -8.34
C GLY A 133 -23.91 -0.71 -9.70
N ALA A 134 -22.98 0.24 -9.74
CA ALA A 134 -22.20 0.54 -10.92
C ALA A 134 -20.92 -0.28 -10.82
N ASP A 135 -20.65 -1.16 -11.79
CA ASP A 135 -19.46 -2.01 -11.84
C ASP A 135 -18.12 -1.23 -12.05
N ILE A 136 -17.97 -0.06 -11.43
CA ILE A 136 -16.78 0.81 -11.46
C ILE A 136 -15.58 0.24 -10.72
#